data_AF-A0A317C6Y7-F1
#
_entry.id   AF-A0A317C6Y7-F1
#
_cell.length_a   1.000
_cell.length_b   1.000
_cell.length_c   1.000
_cell.angle_alpha   90.00
_cell.angle_beta   90.00
_cell.angle_gamma   90.00
#
_symmetry.space_group_name_H-M   'P 1'
#
loop_
_entity.id
_entity.type
_entity.pdbx_description
1 polymer ?
#
loop_
_entity_poly.entity_id
_entity_poly.type
_entity_poly.pdbx_seq_one_letter_code
_entity_poly.pdbx_strand_id
1 'polypeptide(L)'
;MKKLLLLTLLTSCAYAAKIDVETFKTSLDYAQVTKVEATQSANGNWCFNTTVRHNDEGWEHYADGWEVLDMNGNQLGYRMLAHPHENEQPFTRSLCGVVIPEAMTQVMVRAKCEDHGYGGKAIVVMLKQ
;
A
#
# COMPACT_ATOMS: atom_id res chain seq x y z
N MET A 1 -5.36 57.00 1.73
CA MET A 1 -6.37 55.96 1.41
C MET A 1 -5.74 54.59 1.67
N LYS A 2 -6.01 53.97 2.83
CA LYS A 2 -5.47 52.65 3.17
C LYS A 2 -6.36 51.57 2.51
N LYS A 3 -5.86 50.90 1.47
CA LYS A 3 -6.54 49.72 0.90
C LYS A 3 -6.16 48.51 1.76
N LEU A 4 -7.13 48.00 2.51
CA LEU A 4 -7.02 46.76 3.27
C LEU A 4 -7.32 45.60 2.31
N LEU A 5 -6.31 44.81 1.94
CA LEU A 5 -6.51 43.53 1.25
C LEU A 5 -6.93 42.49 2.31
N LEU A 6 -8.17 42.02 2.26
CA LEU A 6 -8.57 40.80 2.95
C LEU A 6 -8.09 39.59 2.14
N LEU A 7 -7.10 38.89 2.67
CA LEU A 7 -6.65 37.59 2.17
C LEU A 7 -7.55 36.51 2.78
N THR A 8 -8.53 36.04 2.03
CA THR A 8 -9.38 34.90 2.44
C THR A 8 -8.58 33.61 2.28
N LEU A 9 -8.13 33.03 3.39
CA LEU A 9 -7.57 31.68 3.44
C LEU A 9 -8.71 30.67 3.28
N LEU A 10 -8.85 30.11 2.08
CA LEU A 10 -9.65 28.90 1.86
C LEU A 10 -8.85 27.72 2.42
N THR A 11 -9.12 27.33 3.66
CA THR A 11 -8.66 26.04 4.18
C THR A 11 -9.44 24.93 3.50
N SER A 12 -8.90 24.39 2.41
CA SER A 12 -9.39 23.14 1.84
C SER A 12 -8.99 21.99 2.77
N CYS A 13 -9.91 21.52 3.61
CA CYS A 13 -9.79 20.18 4.19
C CYS A 13 -9.96 19.20 3.04
N ALA A 14 -8.85 18.67 2.50
CA ALA A 14 -8.91 17.49 1.65
C ALA A 14 -9.47 16.35 2.50
N TYR A 15 -10.70 15.93 2.20
CA TYR A 15 -11.29 14.75 2.82
C TYR A 15 -10.60 13.53 2.21
N ALA A 16 -9.65 12.93 2.93
CA ALA A 16 -9.08 11.65 2.52
C ALA A 16 -10.20 10.62 2.57
N ALA A 17 -10.61 10.12 1.40
CA ALA A 17 -11.55 9.02 1.33
C ALA A 17 -10.91 7.81 2.04
N LYS A 18 -11.56 7.31 3.08
CA LYS A 18 -11.11 6.07 3.74
C LYS A 18 -11.09 4.96 2.70
N ILE A 19 -9.97 4.26 2.59
CA ILE A 19 -9.85 3.15 1.65
C ILE A 19 -10.77 2.03 2.15
N ASP A 20 -11.72 1.64 1.30
CA ASP A 20 -12.59 0.50 1.56
C ASP A 20 -11.85 -0.79 1.22
N VAL A 21 -11.41 -1.49 2.26
CA VAL A 21 -10.64 -2.73 2.16
C VAL A 21 -11.48 -3.92 1.72
N GLU A 22 -12.81 -3.82 1.83
CA GLU A 22 -13.75 -4.90 1.50
C GLU A 22 -14.17 -4.85 0.02
N THR A 23 -14.07 -3.69 -0.62
CA THR A 23 -14.39 -3.53 -2.05
C THR A 23 -13.14 -3.72 -2.91
N PHE A 24 -12.98 -4.93 -3.47
CA PHE A 24 -11.90 -5.25 -4.42
C PHE A 24 -12.40 -6.14 -5.57
N LYS A 25 -11.61 -6.21 -6.64
CA LYS A 25 -11.82 -7.13 -7.76
C LYS A 25 -11.15 -8.46 -7.46
N THR A 26 -11.91 -9.55 -7.59
CA THR A 26 -11.41 -10.92 -7.37
C THR A 26 -10.63 -11.47 -8.57
N SER A 27 -10.72 -10.83 -9.74
CA SER A 27 -9.93 -11.21 -10.92
C SER A 27 -8.44 -11.07 -10.64
N LEU A 28 -7.66 -11.97 -11.22
CA LEU A 28 -6.19 -11.94 -11.14
C LEU A 28 -5.56 -10.94 -12.11
N ASP A 29 -6.35 -10.22 -12.90
CA ASP A 29 -5.89 -9.04 -13.65
C ASP A 29 -5.52 -7.87 -12.72
N TYR A 30 -5.91 -7.98 -11.45
CA TYR A 30 -5.58 -7.06 -10.37
C TYR A 30 -4.70 -7.77 -9.35
N ALA A 31 -3.66 -7.08 -8.87
CA ALA A 31 -2.68 -7.69 -7.97
C ALA A 31 -3.27 -7.88 -6.57
N GLN A 32 -3.32 -9.13 -6.11
CA GLN A 32 -3.93 -9.52 -4.84
C GLN A 32 -2.85 -9.68 -3.78
N VAL A 33 -2.99 -9.02 -2.63
CA VAL A 33 -2.22 -9.39 -1.43
C VAL A 33 -2.90 -10.58 -0.78
N THR A 34 -2.20 -11.71 -0.70
CA THR A 34 -2.76 -12.97 -0.17
C THR A 34 -2.27 -13.26 1.24
N LYS A 35 -1.10 -12.74 1.62
CA LYS A 35 -0.53 -12.89 2.96
C LYS A 35 0.42 -11.73 3.27
N VAL A 36 0.45 -11.30 4.53
CA VAL A 36 1.45 -10.38 5.05
C VAL A 36 1.95 -10.89 6.39
N GLU A 37 3.28 -10.97 6.54
CA GLU A 37 3.93 -11.16 7.83
C GLU A 37 4.65 -9.87 8.20
N ALA A 38 4.31 -9.31 9.36
CA ALA A 38 4.93 -8.10 9.89
C ALA A 38 5.72 -8.42 11.14
N THR A 39 6.98 -7.96 11.18
CA THR A 39 7.86 -8.11 12.34
C THR A 39 8.50 -6.77 12.67
N GLN A 40 8.62 -6.47 13.96
CA GLN A 40 9.36 -5.30 14.41
C GLN A 40 10.82 -5.67 14.70
N SER A 41 11.74 -4.87 14.18
CA SER A 41 13.17 -4.97 14.45
C SER A 41 13.50 -4.33 15.80
N ALA A 42 14.65 -4.68 16.38
CA ALA A 42 15.09 -4.16 17.68
C ALA A 42 15.23 -2.63 17.74
N ASN A 43 15.39 -1.96 16.60
CA ASN A 43 15.45 -0.50 16.49
C ASN A 43 14.07 0.17 16.33
N GLY A 44 12.98 -0.58 16.48
CA GLY A 44 11.60 -0.09 16.38
C GLY A 44 11.02 -0.07 14.96
N ASN A 45 11.84 -0.24 13.92
CA ASN A 45 11.36 -0.25 12.54
C ASN A 45 10.72 -1.59 12.16
N TRP A 46 9.80 -1.55 11.20
CA TRP A 46 9.06 -2.72 10.76
C TRP A 46 9.63 -3.31 9.47
N CYS A 47 9.51 -4.64 9.38
CA CYS A 47 9.71 -5.44 8.18
C CYS A 47 8.40 -6.11 7.80
N PHE A 48 8.03 -6.03 6.52
CA PHE A 48 6.86 -6.65 5.95
C PHE A 48 7.29 -7.64 4.88
N ASN A 49 6.93 -8.92 5.04
CA ASN A 49 7.00 -9.92 4.00
C ASN A 49 5.62 -10.06 3.38
N THR A 50 5.47 -9.58 2.16
CA THR A 50 4.18 -9.51 1.47
C THR A 50 4.14 -10.54 0.35
N THR A 51 3.15 -11.42 0.41
CA THR A 51 2.85 -12.38 -0.66
C THR A 51 1.82 -11.79 -1.61
N VAL A 52 2.16 -11.74 -2.90
CA VAL A 52 1.31 -11.21 -3.97
C VAL A 52 0.93 -12.34 -4.93
N ARG A 53 -0.32 -12.32 -5.40
CA ARG A 53 -0.80 -13.14 -6.51
C ARG A 53 -1.35 -12.24 -7.60
N HIS A 54 -0.85 -12.40 -8.82
CA HIS A 54 -1.32 -11.72 -10.02
C HIS A 54 -1.18 -12.66 -11.22
N ASN A 55 -2.04 -12.52 -12.23
CA ASN A 55 -1.88 -13.21 -13.51
C ASN A 55 -0.94 -12.40 -14.40
N ASP A 56 0.35 -12.40 -14.09
CA ASP A 56 1.34 -11.74 -14.94
C ASP A 56 1.34 -12.38 -16.35
N GLU A 57 1.43 -11.56 -17.39
CA GLU A 57 1.49 -11.95 -18.81
C GLU A 57 2.71 -11.30 -19.50
N GLY A 58 3.82 -11.25 -18.78
CA GLY A 58 5.07 -10.62 -19.23
C GLY A 58 5.12 -9.13 -18.93
N TRP A 59 5.99 -8.43 -19.66
CA TRP A 59 6.27 -7.01 -19.45
C TRP A 59 5.10 -6.08 -19.79
N GLU A 60 4.07 -6.60 -20.44
CA GLU A 60 2.89 -5.83 -20.84
C GLU A 60 1.81 -5.80 -19.75
N HIS A 61 1.82 -6.73 -18.79
CA HIS A 61 0.82 -6.80 -17.74
C HIS A 61 1.35 -7.60 -16.55
N TYR A 62 1.80 -6.90 -15.50
CA TYR A 62 2.30 -7.56 -14.28
C TYR A 62 2.06 -6.71 -13.02
N ALA A 63 2.28 -7.32 -11.85
CA ALA A 63 2.32 -6.59 -10.59
C ALA A 63 3.65 -5.83 -10.43
N ASP A 64 3.61 -4.49 -10.47
CA ASP A 64 4.80 -3.63 -10.47
C ASP A 64 5.17 -3.07 -9.07
N GLY A 65 4.32 -3.30 -8.07
CA GLY A 65 4.63 -2.88 -6.71
C GLY A 65 3.61 -3.28 -5.66
N TRP A 66 3.95 -3.00 -4.41
CA TRP A 66 3.03 -3.01 -3.28
C TRP A 66 3.47 -2.01 -2.23
N GLU A 67 2.54 -1.58 -1.39
CA GLU A 67 2.77 -0.51 -0.42
C GLU A 67 2.16 -0.80 0.93
N VAL A 68 2.73 -0.18 1.95
CA VAL A 68 2.22 -0.12 3.33
C VAL A 68 1.62 1.28 3.52
N LEU A 69 0.37 1.32 3.99
CA LEU A 69 -0.39 2.54 4.20
C LEU A 69 -0.85 2.62 5.65
N ASP A 70 -1.02 3.84 6.15
CA ASP A 70 -1.86 4.05 7.31
C ASP A 70 -3.36 3.89 6.96
N MET A 71 -4.22 3.89 7.98
CA MET A 71 -5.66 3.74 7.78
C MET A 71 -6.36 4.98 7.18
N ASN A 72 -5.63 6.07 6.96
CA ASN A 72 -6.08 7.25 6.23
C ASN A 72 -5.63 7.22 4.75
N GLY A 73 -4.87 6.20 4.34
CA GLY A 73 -4.34 6.06 2.99
C GLY A 73 -3.02 6.78 2.74
N ASN A 74 -2.31 7.24 3.77
CA ASN A 74 -0.97 7.81 3.62
C ASN A 74 0.06 6.70 3.47
N GLN A 75 0.96 6.82 2.48
CA GLN A 75 2.01 5.84 2.22
C GLN A 75 3.11 5.91 3.29
N LEU A 76 3.34 4.78 3.97
CA LEU A 76 4.40 4.57 4.96
C LEU A 76 5.63 3.90 4.33
N GLY A 77 5.43 3.13 3.26
CA GLY A 77 6.51 2.49 2.51
C GLY A 77 6.02 1.90 1.20
N TYR A 78 6.94 1.79 0.23
CA TYR A 78 6.66 1.23 -1.09
C TYR A 78 7.74 0.23 -1.48
N ARG A 79 7.33 -0.89 -2.06
CA ARG A 79 8.21 -1.90 -2.64
C ARG A 79 7.94 -2.02 -4.13
N MET A 80 8.87 -1.52 -4.94
CA MET A 80 8.87 -1.74 -6.38
C MET A 80 9.18 -3.20 -6.72
N LEU A 81 8.49 -3.74 -7.72
CA LEU A 81 8.73 -5.05 -8.31
C LEU A 81 9.22 -4.83 -9.76
N ALA A 82 10.48 -5.18 -10.02
CA ALA A 82 11.19 -4.71 -11.23
C ALA A 82 11.07 -5.65 -12.44
N HIS A 83 10.29 -6.72 -12.34
CA HIS A 83 10.09 -7.69 -13.42
C HIS A 83 8.78 -8.47 -13.22
N PRO A 84 8.24 -9.07 -14.30
CA PRO A 84 7.16 -10.04 -14.22
C PRO A 84 7.57 -11.30 -13.44
N HIS A 85 6.59 -11.97 -12.85
CA HIS A 85 6.74 -13.17 -12.03
C HIS A 85 5.84 -14.31 -12.53
N GLU A 86 5.58 -14.42 -13.84
CA GLU A 86 4.70 -15.44 -14.46
C GLU A 86 4.92 -16.86 -13.91
N ASN A 87 6.19 -17.25 -13.74
CA ASN A 87 6.60 -18.58 -13.31
C ASN A 87 6.84 -18.70 -11.79
N GLU A 88 6.50 -17.67 -11.01
CA GLU A 88 6.71 -17.59 -9.56
C GLU A 88 5.43 -17.04 -8.89
N GLN A 89 4.28 -17.69 -9.10
CA GLN A 89 3.01 -17.26 -8.50
C GLN A 89 2.47 -18.26 -7.47
N PRO A 90 2.09 -17.82 -6.26
CA PRO A 90 2.36 -16.50 -5.69
C PRO A 90 3.83 -16.32 -5.32
N PHE A 91 4.33 -15.07 -5.31
CA PHE A 91 5.68 -14.74 -4.83
C PHE A 91 5.61 -13.88 -3.57
N THR A 92 6.71 -13.88 -2.80
CA THR A 92 6.89 -13.02 -1.64
C THR A 92 8.07 -12.09 -1.83
N ARG A 93 7.90 -10.81 -1.48
CA ARG A 93 9.01 -9.84 -1.37
C ARG A 93 8.92 -9.09 -0.06
N SER A 94 10.08 -8.67 0.44
CA SER A 94 10.20 -7.98 1.72
C SER A 94 10.43 -6.48 1.54
N LEU A 95 9.92 -5.69 2.48
CA LEU A 95 10.26 -4.30 2.71
C LEU A 95 10.58 -4.09 4.19
N CYS A 96 11.81 -3.69 4.49
CA CYS A 96 12.28 -3.46 5.85
C CYS A 96 12.63 -1.98 6.06
N GLY A 97 12.69 -1.57 7.33
CA GLY A 97 13.00 -0.19 7.68
C GLY A 97 11.79 0.75 7.62
N VAL A 98 10.57 0.20 7.55
CA VAL A 98 9.34 1.00 7.55
C VAL A 98 9.16 1.61 8.93
N VAL A 99 9.21 2.93 9.00
CA VAL A 99 9.01 3.67 10.25
C VAL A 99 7.51 3.83 10.47
N ILE A 100 7.02 3.29 11.57
CA ILE A 100 5.61 3.38 11.95
C ILE A 100 5.52 4.02 13.34
N PRO A 101 4.72 5.09 13.52
CA PRO A 101 4.52 5.68 14.84
C PRO A 101 3.99 4.67 15.86
N GLU A 102 4.51 4.69 17.09
CA GLU A 102 4.14 3.73 18.15
C GLU A 102 2.64 3.71 18.48
N ALA A 103 1.94 4.83 18.31
CA ALA A 103 0.50 4.92 18.54
C ALA A 103 -0.34 4.17 17.48
N MET A 104 0.27 3.76 16.37
CA MET A 104 -0.42 3.05 15.29
C MET A 104 -0.49 1.55 15.59
N THR A 105 -1.71 1.01 15.61
CA THR A 105 -1.98 -0.40 15.95
C THR A 105 -2.26 -1.27 14.74
N GLN A 106 -2.48 -0.66 13.57
CA GLN A 106 -2.76 -1.36 12.34
C GLN A 106 -2.34 -0.55 11.12
N VAL A 107 -1.97 -1.27 10.08
CA VAL A 107 -1.66 -0.74 8.74
C VAL A 107 -2.39 -1.56 7.70
N MET A 108 -2.43 -1.04 6.48
CA MET A 108 -2.96 -1.75 5.33
C MET A 108 -1.84 -2.00 4.31
N VAL A 109 -1.87 -3.17 3.69
CA VAL A 109 -0.96 -3.52 2.59
C VAL A 109 -1.77 -3.85 1.35
N ARG A 110 -1.41 -3.23 0.21
CA ARG A 110 -2.04 -3.47 -1.09
C ARG A 110 -1.02 -3.56 -2.20
N ALA A 111 -1.34 -4.32 -3.24
CA ALA A 111 -0.49 -4.50 -4.41
C ALA A 111 -1.05 -3.73 -5.62
N LYS A 112 -0.16 -3.37 -6.54
CA LYS A 112 -0.45 -2.60 -7.74
C LYS A 112 -0.23 -3.49 -8.97
N CYS A 113 -1.23 -3.55 -9.83
CA CYS A 113 -1.07 -3.97 -11.22
C CYS A 113 -0.63 -2.74 -12.02
N GLU A 114 0.30 -2.91 -12.95
CA GLU A 114 0.79 -1.81 -13.80
C GLU A 114 -0.37 -1.07 -14.51
N ASP A 115 -1.26 -1.83 -15.16
CA ASP A 115 -2.35 -1.29 -15.97
C ASP A 115 -3.60 -0.93 -15.17
N HIS A 116 -3.93 -1.72 -14.15
CA HIS A 116 -5.21 -1.63 -13.43
C HIS A 116 -5.08 -0.98 -12.05
N GLY A 117 -3.88 -0.58 -11.64
CA GLY A 117 -3.63 0.04 -10.35
C GLY A 117 -3.94 -0.88 -9.16
N TYR A 118 -4.52 -0.32 -8.11
CA TYR A 118 -4.74 -0.97 -6.81
C TYR A 118 -6.11 -1.63 -6.65
N GLY A 119 -6.71 -2.14 -7.71
CA GLY A 119 -8.06 -2.72 -7.65
C GLY A 119 -8.16 -4.10 -6.99
N GLY A 120 -7.03 -4.71 -6.63
CA GLY A 120 -6.97 -6.03 -6.00
C GLY A 120 -7.12 -5.98 -4.48
N LYS A 121 -7.19 -7.17 -3.86
CA LYS A 121 -7.38 -7.32 -2.42
C LYS A 121 -6.21 -6.71 -1.64
N ALA A 122 -6.57 -5.88 -0.66
CA ALA A 122 -5.68 -5.41 0.37
C ALA A 122 -5.83 -6.24 1.67
N ILE A 123 -4.82 -6.23 2.52
CA ILE A 123 -4.85 -6.88 3.84
C ILE A 123 -4.59 -5.83 4.93
N VAL A 124 -5.45 -5.79 5.94
CA VAL A 124 -5.19 -5.06 7.19
C VAL A 124 -4.32 -5.93 8.10
N VAL A 125 -3.24 -5.36 8.59
CA VAL A 125 -2.28 -6.02 9.48
C VAL A 125 -2.35 -5.35 10.84
N MET A 126 -2.67 -6.14 11.86
CA MET A 126 -2.56 -5.71 13.26
C MET A 126 -1.09 -5.74 13.66
N LEU A 127 -0.55 -4.60 14.06
CA LEU A 127 0.80 -4.47 14.56
C LEU A 127 0.82 -4.95 16.01
N LYS A 128 1.33 -6.17 16.22
CA LYS A 128 1.56 -6.71 17.56
C LYS A 128 2.87 -6.13 18.07
N GLN A 129 2.76 -5.18 19.00
CA GLN A 129 3.87 -4.73 19.83
C GLN A 129 4.15 -5.77 20.92
#